data_AF-A0A1Q9SAQ9-F1
#
_entry.id   AF-A0A1Q9SAQ9-F1
#
_cell.length_a   1.000
_cell.length_b   1.000
_cell.length_c   1.000
_cell.angle_alpha   90.00
_cell.angle_beta   90.00
_cell.angle_gamma   90.00
#
_symmetry.space_group_name_H-M   'P 1'
#
loop_
_entity.id
_entity.type
_entity.pdbx_description
1 polymer ?
#
loop_
_entity_poly.entity_id
_entity_poly.type
_entity_poly.pdbx_seq_one_letter_code
_entity_poly.pdbx_strand_id
1 'polypeptide(L)'
;MSFASHDSATRQSAGHAITAEDIQAGGAKATEDVARYALQLGDDALMLSQRLGWWIARAPELEEDIALANIALDLLGHARFFLTYAGTAWGKTEDDLAYFRDEEEFRSCRLVEQENGDFGQTIARQLIFSYYQYELYRRLVHSSDPTLAAIADKALKEVQYHQDHAGQWVLRLGLGTEESKRRIQAGLHYMWPYVDELFHDDELVDALGDAAVRPSELRADFDVRLKAVLDEAELSVPELLGAYGGDRSGQFSEQRGHILAEMQVLARRHPGATW
;
A
#
# COMPACT_ATOMS: atom_id res chain seq x y z
N MET A 1 -32.19 -12.06 1.27
CA MET A 1 -32.13 -11.03 0.21
C MET A 1 -30.82 -11.24 -0.53
N SER A 2 -30.84 -11.09 -1.85
CA SER A 2 -29.87 -11.64 -2.80
C SER A 2 -28.40 -11.39 -2.44
N PHE A 3 -27.65 -12.49 -2.31
CA PHE A 3 -26.20 -12.51 -2.24
C PHE A 3 -25.59 -12.25 -3.62
N ALA A 4 -24.40 -11.66 -3.62
CA ALA A 4 -23.48 -11.44 -4.74
C ALA A 4 -23.95 -10.49 -5.85
N SER A 5 -23.38 -9.28 -5.85
CA SER A 5 -23.15 -8.56 -7.10
C SER A 5 -22.16 -9.39 -7.93
N HIS A 6 -22.64 -9.98 -9.03
CA HIS A 6 -21.84 -10.77 -9.98
C HIS A 6 -21.11 -9.91 -11.01
N ASP A 7 -20.88 -8.63 -10.73
CA ASP A 7 -20.03 -7.80 -11.57
C ASP A 7 -18.57 -8.10 -11.25
N SER A 8 -18.03 -9.06 -12.00
CA SER A 8 -16.61 -9.28 -12.16
C SER A 8 -15.92 -7.95 -12.49
N ALA A 9 -14.99 -7.52 -11.63
CA ALA A 9 -14.18 -6.30 -11.79
C ALA A 9 -13.48 -6.21 -13.18
N THR A 10 -13.37 -7.33 -13.89
CA THR A 10 -12.83 -7.42 -15.26
C THR A 10 -13.72 -6.84 -16.38
N ARG A 11 -14.96 -6.42 -16.13
CA ARG A 11 -15.82 -5.85 -17.21
C ARG A 11 -15.79 -4.32 -17.33
N GLN A 12 -15.13 -3.60 -16.43
CA GLN A 12 -15.04 -2.14 -16.50
C GLN A 12 -13.61 -1.66 -16.75
N SER A 13 -13.07 -1.94 -17.94
CA SER A 13 -12.13 -1.03 -18.60
C SER A 13 -11.90 -1.44 -20.05
N ALA A 14 -12.57 -0.74 -20.97
CA ALA A 14 -12.12 -0.58 -22.34
C ALA A 14 -11.40 0.77 -22.50
N GLY A 15 -10.63 1.18 -21.49
CA GLY A 15 -9.63 2.24 -21.56
C GLY A 15 -8.25 1.60 -21.49
N HIS A 16 -7.30 2.07 -22.30
CA HIS A 16 -5.92 1.59 -22.28
C HIS A 16 -5.32 1.86 -20.88
N ALA A 17 -5.34 0.84 -20.02
CA ALA A 17 -4.85 0.96 -18.65
C ALA A 17 -3.32 1.00 -18.70
N ILE A 18 -2.72 2.09 -18.21
CA ILE A 18 -1.27 2.29 -18.20
C ILE A 18 -0.56 1.08 -17.56
N THR A 19 0.44 0.53 -18.24
CA THR A 19 1.32 -0.54 -17.75
C THR A 19 2.73 -0.03 -17.48
N ALA A 20 3.56 -0.82 -16.80
CA ALA A 20 4.98 -0.48 -16.64
C ALA A 20 5.68 -0.38 -18.01
N GLU A 21 5.29 -1.26 -18.92
CA GLU A 21 5.77 -1.29 -20.29
C GLU A 21 5.34 -0.02 -21.07
N ASP A 22 4.12 0.47 -20.86
CA ASP A 22 3.66 1.74 -21.44
C ASP A 22 4.44 2.95 -20.91
N ILE A 23 4.79 2.96 -19.62
CA ILE A 23 5.62 4.01 -19.01
C ILE A 23 7.01 4.02 -19.65
N GLN A 24 7.63 2.84 -19.80
CA GLN A 24 8.93 2.72 -20.47
C GLN A 24 8.87 3.14 -21.93
N ALA A 25 7.84 2.73 -22.67
CA ALA A 25 7.65 3.05 -24.07
C ALA A 25 7.30 4.53 -24.31
N GLY A 26 6.63 5.17 -23.35
CA GLY A 26 6.21 6.57 -23.42
C GLY A 26 7.37 7.57 -23.38
N GLY A 27 8.56 7.15 -22.96
CA GLY A 27 9.77 8.00 -22.92
C GLY A 27 9.71 9.13 -21.88
N ALA A 28 8.70 9.14 -21.01
CA ALA A 28 8.61 10.06 -19.89
C ALA A 28 9.78 9.82 -18.93
N LYS A 29 10.43 10.90 -18.49
CA LYS A 29 11.55 10.85 -17.56
C LYS A 29 11.21 11.64 -16.31
N ALA A 30 11.17 10.95 -15.18
CA ALA A 30 10.99 11.58 -13.88
C ALA A 30 12.15 12.54 -13.59
N THR A 31 11.86 13.66 -12.92
CA THR A 31 12.89 14.46 -12.25
C THR A 31 13.40 13.68 -11.03
N GLU A 32 14.53 14.10 -10.46
CA GLU A 32 15.08 13.46 -9.25
C GLU A 32 14.05 13.40 -8.11
N ASP A 33 13.36 14.51 -7.85
CA ASP A 33 12.38 14.59 -6.76
C ASP A 33 11.13 13.76 -7.06
N VAL A 34 10.62 13.79 -8.29
CA VAL A 34 9.48 12.95 -8.70
C VAL A 34 9.84 11.47 -8.57
N ALA A 35 11.06 11.08 -8.94
CA ALA A 35 11.52 9.71 -8.83
C ALA A 35 11.62 9.25 -7.38
N ARG A 36 12.08 10.10 -6.45
CA ARG A 36 12.10 9.79 -5.02
C ARG A 36 10.70 9.62 -4.45
N TYR A 37 9.76 10.45 -4.87
CA TYR A 37 8.37 10.36 -4.43
C TYR A 37 7.69 9.11 -4.98
N ALA A 38 7.86 8.81 -6.28
CA ALA A 38 7.41 7.57 -6.87
C ALA A 38 8.03 6.35 -6.17
N LEU A 39 9.32 6.39 -5.82
CA LEU A 39 9.99 5.34 -5.06
C LEU A 39 9.33 5.10 -3.69
N GLN A 40 8.99 6.15 -2.94
CA GLN A 40 8.28 6.03 -1.66
C GLN A 40 6.94 5.30 -1.83
N LEU A 41 6.14 5.67 -2.84
CA LEU A 41 4.84 5.04 -3.11
C LEU A 41 4.99 3.59 -3.61
N GLY A 42 5.99 3.33 -4.45
CA GLY A 42 6.30 2.00 -4.95
C GLY A 42 6.76 1.07 -3.83
N ASP A 43 7.56 1.57 -2.89
CA ASP A 43 8.06 0.81 -1.74
C ASP A 43 6.92 0.41 -0.80
N ASP A 44 6.00 1.35 -0.51
CA ASP A 44 4.81 1.07 0.29
C ASP A 44 4.01 -0.10 -0.31
N ALA A 45 3.75 -0.04 -1.61
CA ALA A 45 2.99 -1.05 -2.33
C ALA A 45 3.71 -2.39 -2.39
N LEU A 46 5.03 -2.39 -2.66
CA LEU A 46 5.85 -3.60 -2.74
C LEU A 46 5.90 -4.33 -1.40
N MET A 47 6.13 -3.61 -0.31
CA MET A 47 6.20 -4.20 1.03
C MET A 47 4.86 -4.81 1.46
N LEU A 48 3.75 -4.11 1.22
CA LEU A 48 2.44 -4.66 1.53
C LEU A 48 2.11 -5.87 0.64
N SER A 49 2.44 -5.81 -0.65
CA SER A 49 2.28 -6.95 -1.57
C SER A 49 3.00 -8.19 -1.04
N GLN A 50 4.25 -8.05 -0.56
CA GLN A 50 5.00 -9.18 0.01
C GLN A 50 4.33 -9.72 1.27
N ARG A 51 3.88 -8.84 2.17
CA ARG A 51 3.16 -9.26 3.37
C ARG A 51 1.88 -10.02 3.04
N LEU A 52 1.12 -9.58 2.03
CA LEU A 52 -0.10 -10.28 1.61
C LEU A 52 0.20 -11.59 0.86
N GLY A 53 1.29 -11.64 0.07
CA GLY A 53 1.71 -12.88 -0.62
C GLY A 53 1.94 -14.06 0.32
N TRP A 54 2.36 -13.80 1.56
CA TRP A 54 2.50 -14.84 2.59
C TRP A 54 1.18 -15.56 2.88
N TRP A 55 0.03 -14.88 2.78
CA TRP A 55 -1.29 -15.46 3.07
C TRP A 55 -1.77 -16.46 2.01
N ILE A 56 -1.11 -16.54 0.86
CA ILE A 56 -1.47 -17.50 -0.18
C ILE A 56 -1.34 -18.93 0.36
N ALA A 57 -2.41 -19.71 0.22
CA ALA A 57 -2.63 -21.03 0.81
C ALA A 57 -2.64 -21.07 2.35
N ARG A 58 -2.89 -19.93 3.02
CA ARG A 58 -2.93 -19.80 4.48
C ARG A 58 -4.15 -19.03 5.00
N ALA A 59 -4.96 -18.44 4.11
CA ALA A 59 -6.13 -17.68 4.51
C ALA A 59 -7.18 -18.57 5.21
N PRO A 60 -8.06 -17.99 6.05
CA PRO A 60 -9.07 -18.77 6.78
C PRO A 60 -10.04 -19.55 5.88
N GLU A 61 -10.28 -19.03 4.68
CA GLU A 61 -11.21 -19.57 3.67
C GLU A 61 -10.61 -19.38 2.26
N LEU A 62 -11.03 -20.20 1.30
CA LEU A 62 -10.48 -20.16 -0.08
C LEU A 62 -10.79 -18.83 -0.77
N GLU A 63 -11.99 -18.30 -0.53
CA GLU A 63 -12.45 -17.01 -1.04
C GLU A 63 -11.54 -15.87 -0.55
N GLU A 64 -11.07 -15.96 0.70
CA GLU A 64 -10.15 -14.97 1.26
C GLU A 64 -8.73 -15.14 0.77
N ASP A 65 -8.30 -16.37 0.47
CA ASP A 65 -7.04 -16.62 -0.20
C ASP A 65 -7.01 -15.90 -1.55
N ILE A 66 -8.08 -16.06 -2.34
CA ILE A 66 -8.24 -15.40 -3.64
C ILE A 66 -8.32 -13.88 -3.48
N ALA A 67 -9.08 -13.38 -2.50
CA ALA A 67 -9.24 -11.95 -2.28
C ALA A 67 -7.90 -11.29 -1.90
N LEU A 68 -7.17 -11.86 -0.93
CA LEU A 68 -5.86 -11.34 -0.52
C LEU A 68 -4.81 -11.47 -1.63
N ALA A 69 -4.84 -12.56 -2.41
CA ALA A 69 -3.96 -12.73 -3.56
C ALA A 69 -4.23 -11.68 -4.66
N ASN A 70 -5.50 -11.33 -4.90
CA ASN A 70 -5.85 -10.26 -5.84
C ASN A 70 -5.37 -8.89 -5.36
N ILE A 71 -5.59 -8.56 -4.08
CA ILE A 71 -5.08 -7.31 -3.49
C ILE A 71 -3.55 -7.25 -3.56
N ALA A 72 -2.87 -8.36 -3.27
CA ALA A 72 -1.42 -8.45 -3.40
C ALA A 72 -0.97 -8.20 -4.84
N LEU A 73 -1.67 -8.77 -5.83
CA LEU A 73 -1.35 -8.60 -7.24
C LEU A 73 -1.55 -7.15 -7.72
N ASP A 74 -2.62 -6.49 -7.29
CA ASP A 74 -2.86 -5.07 -7.60
C ASP A 74 -1.74 -4.19 -7.01
N LEU A 75 -1.38 -4.41 -5.74
CA LEU A 75 -0.29 -3.70 -5.07
C LEU A 75 1.07 -3.96 -5.73
N LEU A 76 1.33 -5.18 -6.18
CA LEU A 76 2.51 -5.47 -6.99
C LEU A 76 2.49 -4.69 -8.31
N GLY A 77 1.32 -4.56 -8.94
CA GLY A 77 1.09 -3.70 -10.10
C GLY A 77 1.44 -2.23 -9.80
N HIS A 78 0.90 -1.67 -8.71
CA HIS A 78 1.23 -0.31 -8.27
C HIS A 78 2.73 -0.13 -8.09
N ALA A 79 3.39 -1.06 -7.39
CA ALA A 79 4.83 -1.06 -7.17
C ALA A 79 5.58 -1.01 -8.49
N ARG A 80 5.24 -1.87 -9.45
CA ARG A 80 5.84 -1.89 -10.78
C ARG A 80 5.70 -0.55 -11.51
N PHE A 81 4.50 0.04 -11.51
CA PHE A 81 4.28 1.33 -12.19
C PHE A 81 5.15 2.45 -11.59
N PHE A 82 5.16 2.58 -10.26
CA PHE A 82 5.91 3.61 -9.58
C PHE A 82 7.43 3.39 -9.65
N LEU A 83 7.91 2.16 -9.43
CA LEU A 83 9.34 1.83 -9.49
C LEU A 83 9.88 1.97 -10.91
N THR A 84 9.13 1.52 -11.92
CA THR A 84 9.51 1.74 -13.31
C THR A 84 9.63 3.24 -13.61
N TYR A 85 8.68 4.07 -13.17
CA TYR A 85 8.75 5.51 -13.39
C TYR A 85 9.95 6.14 -12.67
N ALA A 86 10.16 5.80 -11.40
CA ALA A 86 11.31 6.27 -10.62
C ALA A 86 12.65 5.90 -11.29
N GLY A 87 12.75 4.67 -11.80
CA GLY A 87 13.94 4.15 -12.48
C GLY A 87 14.39 4.98 -13.69
N THR A 88 13.45 5.67 -14.36
CA THR A 88 13.77 6.53 -15.52
C THR A 88 14.71 7.69 -15.19
N ALA A 89 14.70 8.20 -13.96
CA ALA A 89 15.60 9.25 -13.52
C ALA A 89 17.05 8.75 -13.37
N TRP A 90 17.20 7.49 -12.94
CA TRP A 90 18.48 6.90 -12.52
C TRP A 90 19.06 5.90 -13.51
N GLY A 91 18.37 5.63 -14.62
CA GLY A 91 18.77 4.57 -15.56
C GLY A 91 18.71 3.18 -14.92
N LYS A 92 17.74 2.98 -14.01
CA LYS A 92 17.48 1.72 -13.30
C LYS A 92 16.15 1.12 -13.76
N THR A 93 16.05 -0.19 -13.72
CA THR A 93 14.79 -0.92 -13.92
C THR A 93 14.00 -1.03 -12.61
N GLU A 94 12.74 -1.44 -12.68
CA GLU A 94 11.96 -1.78 -11.48
C GLU A 94 12.62 -2.90 -10.66
N ASP A 95 13.24 -3.87 -11.33
CA ASP A 95 13.96 -4.98 -10.67
C ASP A 95 15.23 -4.49 -9.96
N ASP A 96 15.97 -3.55 -10.56
CA ASP A 96 17.12 -2.91 -9.90
C ASP A 96 16.71 -2.23 -8.59
N LEU A 97 15.54 -1.59 -8.58
CA LEU A 97 15.00 -0.93 -7.40
C LEU A 97 14.38 -1.91 -6.41
N ALA A 98 13.75 -3.00 -6.85
CA ALA A 98 13.13 -3.96 -5.94
C ALA A 98 14.17 -4.89 -5.28
N TYR A 99 15.13 -5.41 -6.05
CA TYR A 99 15.94 -6.55 -5.60
C TYR A 99 17.36 -6.21 -5.15
N PHE A 100 17.89 -5.04 -5.54
CA PHE A 100 19.29 -4.69 -5.33
C PHE A 100 19.50 -3.46 -4.45
N ARG A 101 18.43 -2.95 -3.81
CA ARG A 101 18.51 -1.99 -2.71
C ARG A 101 18.59 -2.70 -1.36
N ASP A 102 19.42 -2.16 -0.47
CA ASP A 102 19.51 -2.56 0.94
C ASP A 102 18.44 -1.87 1.81
N GLU A 103 18.32 -2.29 3.06
CA GLU A 103 17.22 -1.88 3.97
C GLU A 103 17.13 -0.36 4.14
N GLU A 104 18.25 0.33 4.25
CA GLU A 104 18.35 1.78 4.45
C GLU A 104 18.04 2.58 3.18
N GLU A 105 17.87 1.94 2.03
CA GLU A 105 17.50 2.56 0.75
C GLU A 105 16.01 2.46 0.45
N PHE A 106 15.26 1.66 1.21
CA PHE A 106 13.80 1.59 1.14
C PHE A 106 13.14 2.71 1.94
N ARG A 107 12.03 3.22 1.43
CA ARG A 107 11.29 4.37 1.99
C ARG A 107 9.82 4.05 2.27
N SER A 108 9.47 2.77 2.36
CA SER A 108 8.17 2.31 2.81
C SER A 108 7.89 2.75 4.25
N CYS A 109 6.65 3.11 4.53
CA CYS A 109 6.15 3.35 5.87
C CYS A 109 6.15 2.06 6.69
N ARG A 110 6.37 2.19 7.99
CA ARG A 110 6.48 1.00 8.86
C ARG A 110 5.17 0.24 8.99
N LEU A 111 4.03 0.87 8.75
CA LEU A 111 2.72 0.22 8.82
C LEU A 111 2.66 -1.00 7.88
N VAL A 112 3.08 -0.85 6.62
CA VAL A 112 2.99 -1.92 5.61
C VAL A 112 4.03 -3.03 5.82
N GLU A 113 5.06 -2.74 6.60
CA GLU A 113 6.14 -3.68 6.91
C GLU A 113 5.80 -4.56 8.11
N GLN A 114 4.79 -4.20 8.92
CA GLN A 114 4.44 -4.95 10.12
C GLN A 114 4.10 -6.42 9.83
N GLU A 115 4.36 -7.30 10.78
CA GLU A 115 4.03 -8.72 10.66
C GLU A 115 2.53 -8.94 10.43
N ASN A 116 2.19 -10.04 9.75
CA ASN A 116 0.78 -10.37 9.47
C ASN A 116 0.00 -10.71 10.75
N GLY A 117 0.63 -11.38 11.71
CA GLY A 117 -0.05 -11.87 12.91
C GLY A 117 -1.20 -12.82 12.58
N ASP A 118 -2.33 -12.64 13.25
CA ASP A 118 -3.58 -13.30 12.87
C ASP A 118 -4.34 -12.53 11.79
N PHE A 119 -5.46 -13.09 11.33
CA PHE A 119 -6.26 -12.47 10.29
C PHE A 119 -6.83 -11.09 10.71
N GLY A 120 -7.16 -10.90 11.99
CA GLY A 120 -7.63 -9.61 12.49
C GLY A 120 -6.55 -8.52 12.41
N GLN A 121 -5.31 -8.86 12.76
CA GLN A 121 -4.16 -7.96 12.60
C GLN A 121 -3.89 -7.60 11.13
N THR A 122 -3.96 -8.58 10.22
CA THR A 122 -3.80 -8.34 8.78
C THR A 122 -4.90 -7.42 8.25
N ILE A 123 -6.16 -7.67 8.60
CA ILE A 123 -7.29 -6.82 8.18
C ILE A 123 -7.18 -5.41 8.76
N ALA A 124 -6.71 -5.25 10.01
CA ALA A 124 -6.48 -3.93 10.59
C ALA A 124 -5.44 -3.12 9.78
N ARG A 125 -4.31 -3.74 9.40
CA ARG A 125 -3.31 -3.11 8.53
C ARG A 125 -3.90 -2.75 7.17
N GLN A 126 -4.62 -3.68 6.55
CA GLN A 126 -5.23 -3.48 5.24
C GLN A 126 -6.27 -2.34 5.27
N LEU A 127 -7.09 -2.27 6.31
CA LEU A 127 -8.08 -1.22 6.50
C LEU A 127 -7.42 0.16 6.56
N ILE A 128 -6.48 0.34 7.50
CA ILE A 128 -5.77 1.61 7.70
C ILE A 128 -5.08 2.02 6.40
N PHE A 129 -4.33 1.11 5.77
CA PHE A 129 -3.56 1.48 4.60
C PHE A 129 -4.42 1.73 3.36
N SER A 130 -5.51 0.98 3.15
CA SER A 130 -6.42 1.18 2.01
C SER A 130 -7.17 2.51 2.12
N TYR A 131 -7.60 2.90 3.33
CA TYR A 131 -8.23 4.21 3.55
C TYR A 131 -7.23 5.35 3.28
N TYR A 132 -5.97 5.22 3.70
CA TYR A 132 -4.93 6.18 3.38
C TYR A 132 -4.64 6.25 1.86
N GLN A 133 -4.43 5.10 1.21
CA GLN A 133 -4.16 5.04 -0.23
C GLN A 133 -5.31 5.63 -1.05
N TYR A 134 -6.56 5.42 -0.64
CA TYR A 134 -7.71 6.01 -1.31
C TYR A 134 -7.65 7.54 -1.27
N GLU A 135 -7.37 8.09 -0.09
CA GLU A 135 -7.25 9.53 0.14
C GLU A 135 -6.06 10.15 -0.61
N LEU A 136 -4.96 9.41 -0.70
CA LEU A 136 -3.77 9.77 -1.46
C LEU A 136 -4.07 9.77 -2.97
N TYR A 137 -4.48 8.64 -3.54
CA TYR A 137 -4.62 8.50 -4.99
C TYR A 137 -5.76 9.33 -5.56
N ARG A 138 -6.86 9.56 -4.82
CA ARG A 138 -7.94 10.45 -5.29
C ARG A 138 -7.47 11.90 -5.47
N ARG A 139 -6.43 12.33 -4.74
CA ARG A 139 -5.78 13.63 -4.94
C ARG A 139 -4.66 13.55 -5.97
N LEU A 140 -3.88 12.47 -5.97
CA LEU A 140 -2.75 12.27 -6.87
C LEU A 140 -3.17 12.16 -8.35
N VAL A 141 -4.41 11.75 -8.64
CA VAL A 141 -5.02 11.85 -9.98
C VAL A 141 -4.99 13.28 -10.55
N HIS A 142 -4.89 14.30 -9.70
CA HIS A 142 -4.79 15.70 -10.09
C HIS A 142 -3.36 16.25 -10.05
N SER A 143 -2.35 15.38 -9.92
CA SER A 143 -0.94 15.75 -9.95
C SER A 143 -0.59 16.54 -11.21
N SER A 144 0.27 17.56 -11.07
CA SER A 144 0.86 18.25 -12.21
C SER A 144 1.85 17.38 -13.00
N ASP A 145 2.32 16.26 -12.42
CA ASP A 145 3.06 15.24 -13.14
C ASP A 145 2.08 14.26 -13.84
N PRO A 146 2.06 14.22 -15.18
CA PRO A 146 1.06 13.44 -15.91
C PRO A 146 1.22 11.93 -15.73
N THR A 147 2.43 11.44 -15.42
CA THR A 147 2.69 10.02 -15.20
C THR A 147 2.17 9.60 -13.82
N LEU A 148 2.45 10.37 -12.77
CA LEU A 148 1.88 10.14 -11.44
C LEU A 148 0.35 10.18 -11.47
N ALA A 149 -0.23 11.16 -12.16
CA ALA A 149 -1.68 11.26 -12.32
C ALA A 149 -2.28 10.03 -13.02
N ALA A 150 -1.64 9.54 -14.09
CA ALA A 150 -2.09 8.36 -14.82
C ALA A 150 -1.97 7.07 -14.00
N ILE A 151 -0.88 6.89 -13.25
CA ILE A 151 -0.70 5.75 -12.33
C ILE A 151 -1.80 5.80 -11.26
N ALA A 152 -2.04 6.97 -10.66
CA ALA A 152 -3.06 7.15 -9.63
C ALA A 152 -4.49 6.86 -10.16
N ASP A 153 -4.83 7.26 -11.39
CA ASP A 153 -6.17 7.00 -11.96
C ASP A 153 -6.43 5.51 -12.16
N LYS A 154 -5.39 4.74 -12.46
CA LYS A 154 -5.47 3.29 -12.52
C LYS A 154 -5.61 2.71 -11.10
N ALA A 155 -4.66 3.03 -10.23
CA ALA A 155 -4.56 2.47 -8.88
C ALA A 155 -5.79 2.78 -8.01
N LEU A 156 -6.41 3.96 -8.17
CA LEU A 156 -7.56 4.37 -7.38
C LEU A 156 -8.76 3.40 -7.51
N LYS A 157 -8.96 2.80 -8.68
CA LYS A 157 -10.05 1.84 -8.91
C LYS A 157 -9.81 0.54 -8.15
N GLU A 158 -8.56 0.08 -8.12
CA GLU A 158 -8.13 -1.12 -7.39
C GLU A 158 -8.21 -0.87 -5.87
N VAL A 159 -7.76 0.30 -5.40
CA VAL A 159 -7.82 0.68 -3.98
C VAL A 159 -9.25 0.81 -3.44
N GLN A 160 -10.22 1.23 -4.27
CA GLN A 160 -11.63 1.20 -3.87
C GLN A 160 -12.08 -0.21 -3.48
N TYR A 161 -11.69 -1.22 -4.26
CA TYR A 161 -11.96 -2.61 -3.92
C TYR A 161 -11.23 -3.05 -2.64
N HIS A 162 -9.97 -2.63 -2.44
CA HIS A 162 -9.21 -2.94 -1.21
C HIS A 162 -9.89 -2.35 0.04
N GLN A 163 -10.39 -1.11 -0.07
CA GLN A 163 -11.12 -0.41 0.98
C GLN A 163 -12.42 -1.13 1.34
N ASP A 164 -13.20 -1.51 0.33
CA ASP A 164 -14.46 -2.22 0.52
C ASP A 164 -14.25 -3.58 1.15
N HIS A 165 -13.28 -4.36 0.68
CA HIS A 165 -12.93 -5.67 1.26
C HIS A 165 -12.54 -5.56 2.73
N ALA A 166 -11.61 -4.66 3.05
CA ALA A 166 -11.16 -4.48 4.43
C ALA A 166 -12.28 -3.96 5.33
N GLY A 167 -13.10 -3.02 4.84
CA GLY A 167 -14.25 -2.49 5.59
C GLY A 167 -15.28 -3.57 5.91
N GLN A 168 -15.65 -4.41 4.94
CA GLN A 168 -16.58 -5.52 5.15
C GLN A 168 -16.05 -6.53 6.16
N TRP A 169 -14.74 -6.83 6.13
CA TRP A 169 -14.14 -7.72 7.12
C TRP A 169 -14.08 -7.13 8.51
N VAL A 170 -13.82 -5.83 8.64
CA VAL A 170 -13.88 -5.14 9.94
C VAL A 170 -15.28 -5.20 10.53
N LEU A 171 -16.32 -4.97 9.74
CA LEU A 171 -17.72 -5.15 10.17
C LEU A 171 -17.99 -6.59 10.60
N ARG A 172 -17.57 -7.57 9.79
CA ARG A 172 -17.79 -9.01 10.08
C ARG A 172 -17.07 -9.45 11.36
N LEU A 173 -15.85 -8.98 11.58
CA LEU A 173 -15.07 -9.34 12.78
C LEU A 173 -15.57 -8.60 14.01
N GLY A 174 -15.87 -7.31 13.89
CA GLY A 174 -16.34 -6.45 14.99
C GLY A 174 -17.74 -6.83 15.49
N LEU A 175 -18.66 -7.16 14.57
CA LEU A 175 -20.04 -7.54 14.88
C LEU A 175 -20.25 -9.07 14.95
N GLY A 176 -19.16 -9.84 14.87
CA GLY A 176 -19.19 -11.29 14.87
C GLY A 176 -19.34 -11.87 16.29
N THR A 177 -18.24 -12.43 16.80
CA THR A 177 -18.15 -13.00 18.16
C THR A 177 -17.29 -12.11 19.04
N GLU A 178 -17.38 -12.27 20.36
CA GLU A 178 -16.48 -11.61 21.31
C GLU A 178 -15.00 -11.86 20.97
N GLU A 179 -14.65 -13.06 20.52
CA GLU A 179 -13.26 -13.40 20.16
C GLU A 179 -12.82 -12.73 18.86
N SER A 180 -13.67 -12.69 17.82
CA SER A 180 -13.34 -11.99 16.57
C SER A 180 -13.21 -10.49 16.80
N LYS A 181 -14.11 -9.90 17.61
CA LYS A 181 -14.08 -8.49 18.01
C LYS A 181 -12.80 -8.17 18.77
N ARG A 182 -12.44 -9.01 19.75
CA ARG A 182 -11.19 -8.88 20.51
C ARG A 182 -9.94 -8.91 19.60
N ARG A 183 -9.92 -9.81 18.60
CA ARG A 183 -8.78 -9.93 17.68
C ARG A 183 -8.63 -8.73 16.74
N ILE A 184 -9.71 -8.27 16.11
CA ILE A 184 -9.63 -7.09 15.24
C ILE A 184 -9.27 -5.83 16.05
N GLN A 185 -9.82 -5.66 17.25
CA GLN A 185 -9.44 -4.55 18.14
C GLN A 185 -7.95 -4.62 18.53
N ALA A 186 -7.44 -5.81 18.85
CA ALA A 186 -6.02 -6.00 19.14
C ALA A 186 -5.13 -5.70 17.92
N GLY A 187 -5.58 -6.09 16.72
CA GLY A 187 -4.94 -5.72 15.45
C GLY A 187 -4.85 -4.21 15.25
N LEU A 188 -5.95 -3.48 15.50
CA LEU A 188 -5.97 -2.01 15.46
C LEU A 188 -4.97 -1.42 16.46
N HIS A 189 -4.95 -1.90 17.70
CA HIS A 189 -3.98 -1.45 18.71
C HIS A 189 -2.52 -1.70 18.29
N TYR A 190 -2.23 -2.84 17.66
CA TYR A 190 -0.88 -3.17 17.20
C TYR A 190 -0.43 -2.24 16.07
N MET A 191 -1.33 -1.90 15.15
CA MET A 191 -1.02 -1.07 13.98
C MET A 191 -1.03 0.43 14.28
N TRP A 192 -1.77 0.86 15.31
CA TRP A 192 -2.00 2.28 15.59
C TRP A 192 -0.75 3.15 15.77
N PRO A 193 0.32 2.67 16.45
CA PRO A 193 1.55 3.46 16.61
C PRO A 193 2.18 3.91 15.28
N TYR A 194 1.85 3.29 14.14
CA TYR A 194 2.41 3.60 12.83
C TYR A 194 1.50 4.48 11.96
N VAL A 195 0.31 4.85 12.44
CA VAL A 195 -0.67 5.62 11.66
C VAL A 195 -0.16 7.03 11.37
N ASP A 196 0.45 7.70 12.34
CA ASP A 196 0.90 9.09 12.18
C ASP A 196 2.01 9.25 11.12
N GLU A 197 2.83 8.22 10.90
CA GLU A 197 3.86 8.20 9.85
C GLU A 197 3.28 8.29 8.43
N LEU A 198 2.01 7.90 8.24
CA LEU A 198 1.34 8.06 6.95
C LEU A 198 1.09 9.53 6.60
N PHE A 199 1.03 10.42 7.61
CA PHE A 199 0.67 11.82 7.46
C PHE A 199 1.86 12.76 7.73
N HIS A 200 3.07 12.20 7.75
CA HIS A 200 4.29 12.98 7.88
C HIS A 200 4.57 13.77 6.61
N ASP A 201 4.67 15.09 6.74
CA ASP A 201 5.15 15.96 5.66
C ASP A 201 6.68 16.00 5.69
N ASP A 202 7.31 15.63 4.58
CA ASP A 202 8.75 15.72 4.39
C ASP A 202 9.13 16.88 3.44
N GLU A 203 10.42 17.23 3.39
CA GLU A 203 10.94 18.31 2.54
C GLU A 203 10.74 18.02 1.03
N LEU A 204 10.59 16.75 0.65
CA LEU A 204 10.42 16.33 -0.74
C LEU A 204 9.04 16.75 -1.26
N VAL A 205 8.00 16.56 -0.45
CA VAL A 205 6.63 17.02 -0.75
C VAL A 205 6.59 18.53 -0.95
N ASP A 206 7.30 19.30 -0.11
CA ASP A 206 7.39 20.76 -0.25
C ASP A 206 8.05 21.17 -1.58
N ALA A 207 9.11 20.47 -1.99
CA ALA A 207 9.82 20.74 -3.24
C ALA A 207 8.99 20.42 -4.50
N LEU A 208 8.11 19.41 -4.42
CA LEU A 208 7.29 18.95 -5.54
C LEU A 208 6.04 19.77 -5.79
N GLY A 209 5.54 20.51 -4.79
CA GLY A 209 4.31 21.29 -4.91
C GLY A 209 3.15 20.45 -5.43
N ASP A 210 2.45 20.92 -6.46
CA ASP A 210 1.27 20.28 -7.04
C ASP A 210 1.55 18.92 -7.73
N ALA A 211 2.82 18.50 -7.84
CA ALA A 211 3.16 17.16 -8.35
C ALA A 211 2.97 16.07 -7.28
N ALA A 212 3.10 16.42 -5.99
CA ALA A 212 2.93 15.50 -4.87
C ALA A 212 1.70 15.88 -4.05
N VAL A 213 1.15 14.90 -3.34
CA VAL A 213 0.07 15.14 -2.38
C VAL A 213 0.67 15.35 -1.01
N ARG A 214 0.32 16.45 -0.34
CA ARG A 214 0.74 16.71 1.04
C ARG A 214 0.07 15.71 2.01
N PRO A 215 0.84 14.82 2.67
CA PRO A 215 0.24 13.76 3.50
C PRO A 215 -0.61 14.30 4.65
N SER A 216 -0.20 15.38 5.32
CA SER A 216 -0.95 15.96 6.43
C SER A 216 -2.38 16.41 6.06
N GLU A 217 -2.61 16.80 4.81
CA GLU A 217 -3.93 17.21 4.31
C GLU A 217 -4.91 16.03 4.12
N LEU A 218 -4.40 14.79 4.13
CA LEU A 218 -5.19 13.57 4.03
C LEU A 218 -5.87 13.21 5.35
N ARG A 219 -5.31 13.66 6.48
CA ARG A 219 -5.64 13.16 7.82
C ARG A 219 -7.09 13.35 8.19
N ALA A 220 -7.67 14.52 7.92
CA ALA A 220 -9.03 14.83 8.32
C ALA A 220 -10.06 13.92 7.64
N ASP A 221 -9.97 13.74 6.32
CA ASP A 221 -10.88 12.87 5.58
C ASP A 221 -10.68 11.39 5.92
N PHE A 222 -9.41 10.99 6.11
CA PHE A 222 -9.04 9.67 6.58
C PHE A 222 -9.70 9.34 7.93
N ASP A 223 -9.51 10.21 8.93
CA ASP A 223 -10.02 10.01 10.29
C ASP A 223 -11.56 9.92 10.30
N VAL A 224 -12.23 10.78 9.53
CA VAL A 224 -13.70 10.76 9.42
C VAL A 224 -14.19 9.44 8.84
N ARG A 225 -13.62 8.99 7.73
CA ARG A 225 -14.04 7.74 7.06
C ARG A 225 -13.70 6.51 7.89
N LEU A 226 -12.48 6.45 8.44
CA LEU A 226 -12.04 5.33 9.25
C LEU A 226 -12.86 5.22 10.54
N LYS A 227 -13.14 6.35 11.20
CA LYS A 227 -13.99 6.36 12.39
C LYS A 227 -15.39 5.84 12.07
N ALA A 228 -15.96 6.22 10.93
CA ALA A 228 -17.30 5.77 10.56
C ALA A 228 -17.40 4.23 10.47
N VAL A 229 -16.44 3.56 9.83
CA VAL A 229 -16.45 2.09 9.74
C VAL A 229 -16.16 1.42 11.09
N LEU A 230 -15.31 2.02 11.93
CA LEU A 230 -15.02 1.50 13.27
C LEU A 230 -16.22 1.65 14.20
N ASP A 231 -16.91 2.79 14.18
CA ASP A 231 -18.13 3.02 14.95
C ASP A 231 -19.23 2.01 14.55
N GLU A 232 -19.40 1.79 13.23
CA GLU A 232 -20.37 0.80 12.73
C GLU A 232 -20.01 -0.63 13.13
N ALA A 233 -18.71 -0.97 13.19
CA ALA A 233 -18.22 -2.25 13.68
C ALA A 233 -18.25 -2.38 15.22
N GLU A 234 -18.71 -1.36 15.95
CA GLU A 234 -18.65 -1.24 17.40
C GLU A 234 -17.22 -1.41 17.98
N LEU A 235 -16.21 -0.92 17.26
CA LEU A 235 -14.80 -0.92 17.65
C LEU A 235 -14.38 0.46 18.11
N SER A 236 -13.37 0.52 18.98
CA SER A 236 -12.81 1.78 19.48
C SER A 236 -11.58 2.18 18.67
N VAL A 237 -11.47 3.47 18.37
CA VAL A 237 -10.23 4.09 17.88
C VAL A 237 -9.18 4.04 19.00
N PRO A 238 -8.01 3.42 18.81
CA PRO A 238 -6.96 3.40 19.83
C PRO A 238 -6.42 4.81 20.16
N GLU A 239 -6.24 5.09 21.45
CA GLU A 239 -5.58 6.29 21.96
C GLU A 239 -4.13 5.95 22.36
N LEU A 240 -3.25 5.82 21.37
CA LEU A 240 -1.84 5.45 21.57
C LEU A 240 -0.90 6.53 21.04
N LEU A 241 0.28 6.64 21.66
CA LEU A 241 1.35 7.48 21.14
C LEU A 241 1.95 6.83 19.89
N GLY A 242 2.29 7.66 18.91
CA GLY A 242 3.02 7.22 17.72
C GLY A 242 4.40 6.63 18.07
N ALA A 243 4.82 5.65 17.27
CA ALA A 243 6.14 5.05 17.37
C ALA A 243 7.22 6.07 16.98
N TYR A 244 8.31 6.14 17.75
CA TYR A 244 9.45 7.00 17.47
C TYR A 244 10.02 6.73 16.06
N GLY A 245 10.48 7.77 15.35
CA GLY A 245 11.12 7.61 14.03
C GLY A 245 10.17 7.39 12.85
N GLY A 246 8.99 8.03 12.88
CA GLY A 246 7.97 7.94 11.81
C GLY A 246 8.16 8.95 10.68
N ASP A 247 9.38 9.09 10.16
CA ASP A 247 9.75 10.07 9.12
C ASP A 247 10.08 9.43 7.75
N ARG A 248 9.75 8.13 7.57
CA ARG A 248 10.03 7.35 6.35
C ARG A 248 11.51 7.38 5.90
N SER A 249 12.43 7.74 6.80
CA SER A 249 13.88 7.82 6.51
C SER A 249 14.54 6.47 6.22
N GLY A 250 13.87 5.37 6.56
CA GLY A 250 14.37 4.01 6.48
C GLY A 250 15.11 3.54 7.74
N GLN A 251 15.39 4.41 8.71
CA GLN A 251 16.29 4.09 9.84
C GLN A 251 15.66 3.21 10.94
N PHE A 252 14.33 3.13 11.03
CA PHE A 252 13.62 2.60 12.21
C PHE A 252 12.74 1.37 11.94
N SER A 253 13.03 0.60 10.89
CA SER A 253 12.28 -0.63 10.59
C SER A 253 13.06 -1.88 10.95
N GLU A 254 12.59 -2.63 11.94
CA GLU A 254 13.14 -3.95 12.30
C GLU A 254 12.62 -5.07 11.38
N GLN A 255 11.46 -4.86 10.76
CA GLN A 255 10.75 -5.89 10.00
C GLN A 255 11.19 -5.97 8.55
N ARG A 256 11.72 -4.86 8.01
CA ARG A 256 12.10 -4.74 6.61
C ARG A 256 13.15 -5.77 6.20
N GLY A 257 14.20 -5.96 7.00
CA GLY A 257 15.26 -6.93 6.69
C GLY A 257 14.75 -8.36 6.50
N HIS A 258 13.75 -8.78 7.28
CA HIS A 258 13.14 -10.10 7.11
C HIS A 258 12.42 -10.24 5.76
N ILE A 259 11.67 -9.21 5.36
CA ILE A 259 10.97 -9.20 4.05
C ILE A 259 11.99 -9.22 2.91
N LEU A 260 13.00 -8.34 2.96
CA LEU A 260 14.00 -8.22 1.91
C LEU A 260 14.87 -9.47 1.78
N ALA A 261 15.23 -10.10 2.90
CA ALA A 261 16.02 -11.33 2.89
C ALA A 261 15.32 -12.45 2.11
N GLU A 262 14.00 -12.59 2.24
CA GLU A 262 13.23 -13.57 1.47
C GLU A 262 13.00 -13.11 0.02
N MET A 263 12.57 -11.87 -0.17
CA MET A 263 12.23 -11.31 -1.49
C MET A 263 13.43 -11.28 -2.45
N GLN A 264 14.63 -10.96 -1.95
CA GLN A 264 15.79 -10.65 -2.78
C GLN A 264 16.76 -11.82 -2.95
N VAL A 265 16.59 -12.93 -2.21
CA VAL A 265 17.59 -14.02 -2.13
C VAL A 265 17.96 -14.60 -3.49
N LEU A 266 16.97 -14.84 -4.36
CA LEU A 266 17.20 -15.50 -5.64
C LEU A 266 17.93 -14.57 -6.61
N ALA A 267 17.48 -13.32 -6.71
CA ALA A 267 18.09 -12.30 -7.56
C ALA A 267 19.54 -11.99 -7.13
N ARG A 268 19.78 -11.84 -5.82
CA ARG A 268 21.13 -11.58 -5.28
C ARG A 268 22.08 -12.77 -5.42
N ARG A 269 21.57 -14.00 -5.40
CA ARG A 269 22.38 -15.21 -5.60
C ARG A 269 22.79 -15.42 -7.06
N HIS A 270 22.01 -14.89 -8.00
CA HIS A 270 22.22 -15.06 -9.44
C HIS A 270 22.21 -13.70 -10.17
N PRO A 271 23.17 -12.81 -9.88
CA PRO A 271 23.21 -11.48 -10.48
C PRO A 271 23.38 -11.59 -12.01
N GLY A 272 22.57 -10.83 -12.76
CA GLY A 272 22.57 -10.81 -14.22
C GLY A 272 21.75 -11.92 -14.90
N ALA A 273 21.05 -12.77 -14.14
CA ALA A 273 20.06 -13.69 -14.69
C ALA A 273 18.84 -12.93 -15.27
N THR A 274 18.18 -13.53 -16.25
CA THR A 274 16.92 -13.03 -16.84
C THR A 274 15.82 -14.04 -16.60
N TRP A 275 14.60 -13.56 -16.31
CA TRP A 275 13.43 -14.35 -15.93
C TRP A 275 12.23 -14.01 -16.80
#